data_AF-A0A078JTR9-F1
#
_entry.id   AF-A0A078JTR9-F1
#
_cell.length_a   1.000
_cell.length_b   1.000
_cell.length_c   1.000
_cell.angle_alpha   90.00
_cell.angle_beta   90.00
_cell.angle_gamma   90.00
#
_symmetry.space_group_name_H-M   'P 1'
#
loop_
_entity.id
_entity.type
_entity.pdbx_description
1 polymer ?
#
loop_
_entity_poly.entity_id
_entity_poly.type
_entity_poly.pdbx_seq_one_letter_code
_entity_poly.pdbx_strand_id
1 'polypeptide(L)'
;MAQSLNVGVPWIMCQQNDAPQPMLNTCNGFYCDNFVPNNPNTPKMWTENWTGWFKQWGGKNPHRTTEDVAFSVARFFQRGGTFNNYYMYHGGTNFDRTAGGPYITTSYDYDAPLDEYGNLNQPKYGHLKQLHDVLHSMEKTLTYGNISTIDFGNSASATIYKTEEGSSCFFGNGNENSDATISFRGESYVVPAWSITILPDCKNEAYNTAKITTQTSMMVKKPNEAEDTPSTLKWSWRPENMDNFLLKGKGESTQTQLFDQKVVTNDQSDYLWYMTTVKFKKRDPFLGKNMSLRVNCTAHVLHAFVNGKYIGNQHAENGKFNYIFEKDVKFKSGRNVIALLSITVGLANYGAFFESKPAGITGPISITGRNVDETIVKDLSAHKWSYKTGLNGFENQLFRTESMSKWSVESVPFNRTMTWYKATFNAPLGNDPVVVDLLGLGKGTAWVNGNNIGRYWPAFISSENGCAAKCNYRGPYHAEKCLTNCGEPTQRWYHVPRSFLNAEGDNTLVLFEEMGGNPSLVNFQTTRVGSVCANVYEKNTIELSCDRKPISAIKFASFGNPDGNCGSFEKGTCESSNNTVDILTQECVGKEKCFIDVSTEKFGAPDCTGSARRLVVEAIC
;
A
#
# COMPACT_ATOMS: atom_id res chain seq x y z
N MET A 1 -1.15 19.04 30.29
CA MET A 1 -1.73 19.82 29.16
C MET A 1 -2.99 19.15 28.62
N ALA A 2 -2.95 17.95 28.02
CA ALA A 2 -4.16 17.33 27.45
C ALA A 2 -5.36 17.27 28.42
N GLN A 3 -5.13 16.86 29.66
CA GLN A 3 -6.16 16.81 30.71
C GLN A 3 -6.81 18.17 31.02
N SER A 4 -6.07 19.29 30.90
CA SER A 4 -6.64 20.62 31.21
C SER A 4 -7.65 21.10 30.18
N LEU A 5 -7.79 20.40 29.04
CA LEU A 5 -8.82 20.68 28.04
C LEU A 5 -10.23 20.22 28.49
N ASN A 6 -10.32 19.40 29.54
CA ASN A 6 -11.58 18.94 30.13
C ASN A 6 -12.62 18.40 29.12
N VAL A 7 -12.17 17.51 28.22
CA VAL A 7 -12.99 16.95 27.13
C VAL A 7 -14.10 15.99 27.56
N GLY A 8 -14.17 15.62 28.85
CA GLY A 8 -15.21 14.75 29.41
C GLY A 8 -15.08 13.24 29.11
N VAL A 9 -14.01 12.83 28.42
CA VAL A 9 -13.72 11.43 28.06
C VAL A 9 -12.26 11.06 28.37
N PRO A 10 -11.91 9.76 28.49
CA PRO A 10 -10.55 9.32 28.75
C PRO A 10 -9.57 9.73 27.63
N TRP A 11 -8.31 9.95 28.03
CA TRP A 11 -7.19 10.13 27.12
C TRP A 11 -6.34 8.85 27.08
N ILE A 12 -5.82 8.54 25.89
CA ILE A 12 -4.97 7.36 25.67
C ILE A 12 -3.61 7.78 25.11
N MET A 13 -2.56 7.01 25.42
CA MET A 13 -1.20 7.17 24.89
C MET A 13 -0.66 5.82 24.44
N CYS A 14 -0.48 5.63 23.14
CA CYS A 14 0.05 4.39 22.58
C CYS A 14 1.56 4.26 22.78
N GLN A 15 2.03 3.04 23.04
CA GLN A 15 3.45 2.73 23.23
C GLN A 15 4.12 3.56 24.34
N GLN A 16 3.34 3.95 25.36
CA GLN A 16 3.80 4.81 26.46
C GLN A 16 3.74 4.06 27.81
N ASN A 17 4.77 3.28 28.13
CA ASN A 17 4.79 2.43 29.33
C ASN A 17 4.67 3.21 30.66
N ASP A 18 5.07 4.48 30.68
CA ASP A 18 5.04 5.38 31.85
C ASP A 18 3.93 6.45 31.75
N ALA A 19 2.87 6.21 30.97
CA ALA A 19 1.76 7.16 30.87
C ALA A 19 1.22 7.55 32.27
N PRO A 20 1.18 8.86 32.60
CA PRO A 20 0.78 9.31 33.93
C PRO A 20 -0.74 9.21 34.09
N GLN A 21 -1.21 8.92 35.31
CA GLN A 21 -2.64 8.94 35.60
C GLN A 21 -3.22 10.36 35.38
N PRO A 22 -4.43 10.49 34.81
CA PRO A 22 -5.39 9.44 34.44
C PRO A 22 -5.29 8.97 32.97
N MET A 23 -4.16 9.19 32.28
CA MET A 23 -3.97 8.73 30.90
C MET A 23 -3.85 7.20 30.86
N LEU A 24 -4.45 6.58 29.85
CA LEU A 24 -4.44 5.13 29.66
C LEU A 24 -3.38 4.74 28.63
N ASN A 25 -2.40 3.90 29.00
CA ASN A 25 -1.43 3.41 28.03
C ASN A 25 -2.02 2.30 27.16
N THR A 26 -1.64 2.27 25.88
CA THR A 26 -2.16 1.29 24.92
C THR A 26 -1.04 0.66 24.11
N CYS A 27 -1.35 -0.43 23.40
CA CYS A 27 -0.41 -1.17 22.57
C CYS A 27 -0.69 -1.00 21.07
N ASN A 28 0.38 -1.03 20.27
CA ASN A 28 0.36 -1.09 18.80
C ASN A 28 1.20 -2.28 18.35
N GLY A 29 0.85 -2.90 17.22
CA GLY A 29 1.64 -4.00 16.67
C GLY A 29 0.83 -4.96 15.82
N PHE A 30 1.48 -6.04 15.36
CA PHE A 30 0.80 -7.20 14.80
C PHE A 30 0.11 -8.05 15.88
N TYR A 31 0.64 -8.04 17.11
CA TYR A 31 0.10 -8.76 18.25
C TYR A 31 0.26 -7.92 19.53
N CYS A 32 -0.82 -7.77 20.29
CA CYS A 32 -0.82 -7.13 21.62
C CYS A 32 -1.43 -8.03 22.69
N ASP A 33 -1.55 -9.33 22.44
CA ASP A 33 -2.16 -10.28 23.36
C ASP A 33 -1.37 -10.47 24.66
N ASN A 34 -0.06 -10.18 24.66
CA ASN A 34 0.80 -10.18 25.87
C ASN A 34 0.91 -8.79 26.54
N PHE A 35 0.35 -7.74 25.96
CA PHE A 35 0.41 -6.40 26.56
C PHE A 35 -0.32 -6.38 27.92
N VAL A 36 0.28 -5.69 28.89
CA VAL A 36 -0.30 -5.43 30.20
C VAL A 36 -0.25 -3.92 30.44
N PRO A 37 -1.39 -3.26 30.72
CA PRO A 37 -1.41 -1.84 31.07
C PRO A 37 -0.54 -1.54 32.29
N ASN A 38 -0.06 -0.29 32.40
CA ASN A 38 0.83 0.11 33.48
C ASN A 38 0.12 0.32 34.83
N ASN A 39 -1.21 0.22 34.84
CA ASN A 39 -2.06 0.36 36.02
C ASN A 39 -3.16 -0.72 36.00
N PRO A 40 -3.43 -1.39 37.14
CA PRO A 40 -4.47 -2.44 37.22
C PRO A 40 -5.90 -1.95 36.91
N ASN A 41 -6.17 -0.65 37.04
CA ASN A 41 -7.47 -0.05 36.73
C ASN A 41 -7.59 0.43 35.27
N THR A 42 -6.54 0.27 34.46
CA THR A 42 -6.56 0.61 33.04
C THR A 42 -7.02 -0.61 32.24
N PRO A 43 -8.04 -0.49 31.36
CA PRO A 43 -8.42 -1.59 30.46
C PRO A 43 -7.30 -1.91 29.47
N LYS A 44 -7.21 -3.17 29.06
CA LYS A 44 -6.23 -3.61 28.06
C LYS A 44 -6.71 -3.22 26.66
N MET A 45 -6.06 -2.22 26.06
CA MET A 45 -6.45 -1.62 24.79
C MET A 45 -5.35 -1.75 23.72
N TRP A 46 -5.76 -2.13 22.51
CA TRP A 46 -4.92 -2.26 21.33
C TRP A 46 -5.36 -1.23 20.27
N THR A 47 -4.59 -0.15 20.16
CA THR A 47 -4.92 1.01 19.33
C THR A 47 -4.55 0.86 17.86
N GLU A 48 -3.56 0.03 17.54
CA GLU A 48 -3.19 -0.25 16.15
C GLU A 48 -2.88 -1.74 15.94
N ASN A 49 -3.89 -2.48 15.50
CA ASN A 49 -3.73 -3.83 14.95
C ASN A 49 -3.38 -3.73 13.47
N TRP A 50 -2.10 -3.92 13.15
CA TRP A 50 -1.60 -3.73 11.80
C TRP A 50 -2.15 -4.79 10.84
N THR A 51 -3.08 -4.41 9.96
CA THR A 51 -3.79 -5.36 9.06
C THR A 51 -2.97 -5.86 7.88
N GLY A 52 -1.79 -5.27 7.70
CA GLY A 52 -0.81 -5.46 6.63
C GLY A 52 0.32 -4.49 6.87
N TRP A 53 0.83 -3.85 5.81
CA TRP A 53 1.86 -2.82 5.95
C TRP A 53 1.78 -1.81 4.79
N PHE A 54 2.41 -0.65 4.96
CA PHE A 54 2.45 0.37 3.91
C PHE A 54 3.39 -0.04 2.77
N LYS A 55 3.10 0.45 1.56
CA LYS A 55 3.94 0.28 0.39
C LYS A 55 4.96 1.43 0.28
N GLN A 56 6.16 1.11 -0.15
CA GLN A 56 7.24 2.08 -0.36
C GLN A 56 7.76 2.00 -1.79
N TRP A 57 8.12 3.14 -2.38
CA TRP A 57 8.73 3.19 -3.72
C TRP A 57 9.97 2.30 -3.81
N GLY A 58 10.00 1.41 -4.82
CA GLY A 58 11.03 0.38 -4.98
C GLY A 58 10.83 -0.87 -4.12
N GLY A 59 9.84 -0.86 -3.23
CA GLY A 59 9.44 -1.98 -2.40
C GLY A 59 8.48 -2.95 -3.13
N LYS A 60 8.28 -4.10 -2.48
CA LYS A 60 7.26 -5.10 -2.84
C LYS A 60 5.95 -4.78 -2.12
N ASN A 61 4.89 -5.54 -2.41
CA ASN A 61 3.59 -5.39 -1.76
C ASN A 61 3.48 -6.33 -0.55
N PRO A 62 3.46 -5.81 0.69
CA PRO A 62 3.24 -6.62 1.87
C PRO A 62 1.77 -6.97 2.07
N HIS A 63 1.50 -8.21 2.45
CA HIS A 63 0.18 -8.73 2.80
C HIS A 63 0.23 -9.44 4.14
N ARG A 64 -0.85 -9.38 4.92
CA ARG A 64 -1.02 -10.16 6.15
C ARG A 64 -2.25 -11.02 6.00
N THR A 65 -2.11 -12.32 6.24
CA THR A 65 -3.21 -13.27 6.00
C THR A 65 -4.40 -12.98 6.89
N THR A 66 -5.59 -13.24 6.34
CA THR A 66 -6.87 -13.09 7.03
C THR A 66 -6.91 -13.88 8.33
N GLU A 67 -6.41 -15.11 8.31
CA GLU A 67 -6.36 -16.03 9.46
C GLU A 67 -5.48 -15.49 10.58
N ASP A 68 -4.33 -14.88 10.25
CA ASP A 68 -3.41 -14.33 11.25
C ASP A 68 -3.96 -13.06 11.90
N VAL A 69 -4.61 -12.18 11.12
CA VAL A 69 -5.31 -11.03 11.69
C VAL A 69 -6.41 -11.49 12.64
N ALA A 70 -7.26 -12.44 12.22
CA ALA A 70 -8.30 -13.01 13.06
C ALA A 70 -7.75 -13.69 14.32
N PHE A 71 -6.66 -14.48 14.18
CA PHE A 71 -5.95 -15.11 15.29
C PHE A 71 -5.49 -14.08 16.31
N SER A 72 -4.83 -13.01 15.85
CA SER A 72 -4.30 -11.98 16.73
C SER A 72 -5.39 -11.28 17.54
N VAL A 73 -6.53 -10.99 16.92
CA VAL A 73 -7.70 -10.36 17.57
C VAL A 73 -8.35 -11.32 18.56
N ALA A 74 -8.68 -12.55 18.13
CA ALA A 74 -9.31 -13.54 19.00
C ALA A 74 -8.43 -13.88 20.21
N ARG A 75 -7.11 -13.99 20.01
CA ARG A 75 -6.15 -14.24 21.11
C ARG A 75 -6.04 -13.03 22.05
N PHE A 76 -6.16 -11.80 21.55
CA PHE A 76 -6.21 -10.61 22.37
C PHE A 76 -7.44 -10.59 23.29
N PHE A 77 -8.63 -10.88 22.77
CA PHE A 77 -9.87 -11.00 23.57
C PHE A 77 -9.85 -12.23 24.49
N GLN A 78 -9.29 -13.36 24.05
CA GLN A 78 -9.05 -14.51 24.93
C GLN A 78 -8.26 -14.11 26.17
N ARG A 79 -7.30 -13.19 26.03
CA ARG A 79 -6.38 -12.75 27.10
C ARG A 79 -6.78 -11.42 27.75
N GLY A 80 -8.09 -11.21 27.90
CA GLY A 80 -8.67 -10.07 28.63
C GLY A 80 -8.57 -8.71 27.92
N GLY A 81 -8.29 -8.69 26.62
CA GLY A 81 -8.38 -7.48 25.82
C GLY A 81 -9.81 -6.97 25.69
N THR A 82 -10.01 -5.66 25.72
CA THR A 82 -11.36 -5.05 25.72
C THR A 82 -11.59 -4.04 24.59
N PHE A 83 -10.52 -3.59 23.94
CA PHE A 83 -10.57 -2.65 22.82
C PHE A 83 -9.54 -3.05 21.76
N ASN A 84 -9.99 -3.24 20.52
CA ASN A 84 -9.13 -3.49 19.37
C ASN A 84 -9.50 -2.53 18.24
N ASN A 85 -8.50 -1.93 17.61
CA ASN A 85 -8.67 -1.09 16.43
C ASN A 85 -7.78 -1.58 15.29
N TYR A 86 -8.36 -1.79 14.10
CA TYR A 86 -7.62 -2.13 12.90
C TYR A 86 -6.91 -0.92 12.32
N TYR A 87 -5.59 -0.99 12.21
CA TYR A 87 -4.76 -0.03 11.50
C TYR A 87 -4.22 -0.72 10.23
N MET A 88 -4.84 -0.61 9.06
CA MET A 88 -5.98 0.21 8.72
C MET A 88 -7.22 -0.65 8.50
N TYR A 89 -8.40 -0.15 8.87
CA TYR A 89 -9.65 -0.72 8.39
C TYR A 89 -9.92 -0.35 6.92
N HIS A 90 -9.64 0.91 6.57
CA HIS A 90 -9.50 1.42 5.21
C HIS A 90 -8.27 2.33 5.18
N GLY A 91 -7.28 1.99 4.37
CA GLY A 91 -6.06 2.78 4.26
C GLY A 91 -6.17 3.93 3.25
N GLY A 92 -6.74 3.65 2.07
CA GLY A 92 -7.03 4.67 1.05
C GLY A 92 -5.80 5.13 0.26
N THR A 93 -5.76 6.42 -0.08
CA THR A 93 -4.78 7.00 -1.00
C THR A 93 -4.16 8.27 -0.39
N ASN A 94 -2.83 8.38 -0.45
CA ASN A 94 -2.07 9.60 -0.18
C ASN A 94 -2.21 10.58 -1.36
N PHE A 95 -3.35 11.26 -1.44
CA PHE A 95 -3.59 12.31 -2.44
C PHE A 95 -2.66 13.52 -2.26
N ASP A 96 -2.58 14.33 -3.31
CA ASP A 96 -1.72 15.51 -3.34
C ASP A 96 -0.23 15.17 -3.06
N ARG A 97 0.52 16.16 -2.59
CA ARG A 97 1.95 16.05 -2.33
C ARG A 97 2.32 16.12 -0.85
N THR A 98 1.41 16.53 0.01
CA THR A 98 1.64 16.70 1.46
C THR A 98 1.17 15.49 2.28
N ALA A 99 0.66 14.44 1.63
CA ALA A 99 0.42 13.14 2.23
C ALA A 99 1.54 12.15 1.89
N GLY A 100 1.78 11.20 2.80
CA GLY A 100 2.81 10.17 2.67
C GLY A 100 4.24 10.70 2.77
N GLY A 101 5.16 9.85 3.24
CA GLY A 101 6.59 10.16 3.26
C GLY A 101 7.35 9.46 4.39
N PRO A 102 8.69 9.40 4.27
CA PRO A 102 9.44 9.52 3.03
C PRO A 102 9.28 8.23 2.23
N TYR A 103 9.24 8.32 0.90
CA TYR A 103 9.16 7.17 0.00
C TYR A 103 7.90 6.28 0.13
N ILE A 104 6.89 6.69 0.89
CA ILE A 104 5.59 6.02 0.89
C ILE A 104 4.92 6.23 -0.48
N THR A 105 4.32 5.18 -1.02
CA THR A 105 3.59 5.26 -2.29
C THR A 105 2.32 6.10 -2.17
N THR A 106 1.74 6.44 -3.32
CA THR A 106 0.44 7.12 -3.36
C THR A 106 -0.68 6.20 -2.87
N SER A 107 -0.63 4.91 -3.17
CA SER A 107 -1.49 3.92 -2.53
C SER A 107 -1.13 3.78 -1.05
N TYR A 108 -2.13 3.83 -0.17
CA TYR A 108 -2.02 3.48 1.25
C TYR A 108 -2.94 2.30 1.59
N ASP A 109 -3.16 1.39 0.62
CA ASP A 109 -4.05 0.23 0.72
C ASP A 109 -3.90 -0.59 2.03
N TYR A 110 -2.65 -0.81 2.47
CA TYR A 110 -2.29 -1.49 3.71
C TYR A 110 -2.77 -2.96 3.83
N ASP A 111 -3.22 -3.58 2.73
CA ASP A 111 -3.92 -4.87 2.75
C ASP A 111 -5.13 -4.83 3.71
N ALA A 112 -5.77 -3.68 3.81
CA ALA A 112 -6.86 -3.41 4.74
C ALA A 112 -8.14 -4.21 4.38
N PRO A 113 -9.06 -4.43 5.35
CA PRO A 113 -10.38 -5.03 5.08
C PRO A 113 -11.19 -4.31 4.01
N LEU A 114 -11.04 -2.99 3.89
CA LEU A 114 -11.50 -2.23 2.73
C LEU A 114 -10.27 -1.81 1.91
N ASP A 115 -10.24 -2.20 0.64
CA ASP A 115 -9.11 -1.88 -0.26
C ASP A 115 -8.95 -0.35 -0.45
N GLU A 116 -7.89 0.06 -1.14
CA GLU A 116 -7.63 1.49 -1.47
C GLU A 116 -8.83 2.22 -2.07
N TYR A 117 -9.70 1.51 -2.79
CA TYR A 117 -10.83 2.06 -3.54
C TYR A 117 -12.16 1.92 -2.79
N GLY A 118 -12.16 1.35 -1.58
CA GLY A 118 -13.33 1.12 -0.75
C GLY A 118 -14.11 -0.16 -1.06
N ASN A 119 -13.59 -1.06 -1.89
CA ASN A 119 -14.19 -2.38 -2.10
C ASN A 119 -13.91 -3.28 -0.89
N LEU A 120 -14.76 -4.30 -0.69
CA LEU A 120 -14.52 -5.32 0.32
C LEU A 120 -13.34 -6.20 -0.08
N ASN A 121 -12.24 -6.14 0.69
CA ASN A 121 -11.10 -7.04 0.52
C ASN A 121 -11.45 -8.41 1.10
N GLN A 122 -12.04 -9.26 0.27
CA GLN A 122 -12.49 -10.59 0.65
C GLN A 122 -11.39 -11.63 0.42
N PRO A 123 -11.13 -12.53 1.40
CA PRO A 123 -12.03 -12.89 2.50
C PRO A 123 -11.82 -12.12 3.81
N LYS A 124 -10.84 -11.19 3.87
CA LYS A 124 -10.44 -10.52 5.12
C LYS A 124 -11.61 -9.78 5.77
N TYR A 125 -12.34 -8.98 5.00
CA TYR A 125 -13.51 -8.26 5.50
C TYR A 125 -14.56 -9.19 6.13
N GLY A 126 -15.01 -10.19 5.38
CA GLY A 126 -16.10 -11.06 5.84
C GLY A 126 -15.68 -11.98 7.00
N HIS A 127 -14.45 -12.49 6.99
CA HIS A 127 -13.94 -13.33 8.08
C HIS A 127 -13.79 -12.56 9.39
N LEU A 128 -13.34 -11.29 9.32
CA LEU A 128 -13.29 -10.42 10.49
C LEU A 128 -14.69 -9.97 10.93
N LYS A 129 -15.61 -9.74 9.99
CA LYS A 129 -17.03 -9.48 10.33
C LYS A 129 -17.62 -10.66 11.12
N GLN A 130 -17.43 -11.90 10.66
CA GLN A 130 -17.89 -13.10 11.36
C GLN A 130 -17.28 -13.22 12.76
N LEU A 131 -15.98 -12.92 12.91
CA LEU A 131 -15.34 -12.84 14.23
C LEU A 131 -16.04 -11.83 15.14
N HIS A 132 -16.33 -10.62 14.65
CA HIS A 132 -17.01 -9.60 15.44
C HIS A 132 -18.43 -10.01 15.82
N ASP A 133 -19.20 -10.59 14.89
CA ASP A 133 -20.57 -11.07 15.16
C ASP A 133 -20.55 -12.09 16.32
N VAL A 134 -19.55 -12.98 16.36
CA VAL A 134 -19.38 -13.96 17.44
C VAL A 134 -18.91 -13.31 18.75
N LEU A 135 -17.95 -12.38 18.71
CA LEU A 135 -17.50 -11.66 19.91
C LEU A 135 -18.63 -10.82 20.53
N HIS A 136 -19.45 -10.16 19.71
CA HIS A 136 -20.64 -9.43 20.16
C HIS A 136 -21.67 -10.35 20.81
N SER A 137 -21.88 -11.56 20.28
CA SER A 137 -22.76 -12.54 20.93
C SER A 137 -22.30 -12.94 22.35
N MET A 138 -21.02 -12.71 22.67
CA MET A 138 -20.38 -12.99 23.95
C MET A 138 -20.18 -11.74 24.82
N GLU A 139 -20.67 -10.57 24.43
CA GLU A 139 -20.35 -9.29 25.08
C GLU A 139 -20.59 -9.30 26.59
N LYS A 140 -21.70 -9.90 27.04
CA LYS A 140 -22.02 -10.01 28.47
C LYS A 140 -21.00 -10.84 29.25
N THR A 141 -20.60 -12.00 28.73
CA THR A 141 -19.61 -12.85 29.41
C THR A 141 -18.22 -12.26 29.35
N LEU A 142 -17.85 -11.60 28.24
CA LEU A 142 -16.58 -10.88 28.11
C LEU A 142 -16.45 -9.70 29.08
N THR A 143 -17.55 -9.00 29.35
CA THR A 143 -17.56 -7.77 30.17
C THR A 143 -17.67 -8.07 31.67
N TYR A 144 -18.52 -9.03 32.06
CA TYR A 144 -18.86 -9.29 33.46
C TYR A 144 -18.39 -10.65 33.97
N GLY A 145 -17.87 -11.51 33.09
CA GLY A 145 -17.53 -12.88 33.44
C GLY A 145 -16.22 -13.00 34.21
N ASN A 146 -16.20 -13.92 35.17
CA ASN A 146 -14.96 -14.38 35.77
C ASN A 146 -14.17 -15.20 34.76
N ILE A 147 -12.88 -14.90 34.62
CA ILE A 147 -11.98 -15.53 33.66
C ILE A 147 -11.25 -16.68 34.35
N SER A 148 -11.21 -17.84 33.70
CA SER A 148 -10.35 -18.97 34.09
C SER A 148 -9.72 -19.60 32.86
N THR A 149 -8.49 -20.10 32.99
CA THR A 149 -7.77 -20.72 31.87
C THR A 149 -7.27 -22.10 32.27
N ILE A 150 -7.47 -23.07 31.39
CA ILE A 150 -6.94 -24.43 31.49
C ILE A 150 -5.83 -24.55 30.44
N ASP A 151 -4.64 -24.94 30.87
CA ASP A 151 -3.51 -25.24 30.00
C ASP A 151 -3.51 -26.74 29.67
N PHE A 152 -3.45 -27.07 28.38
CA PHE A 152 -3.37 -28.45 27.88
C PHE A 152 -1.95 -28.82 27.42
N GLY A 153 -0.98 -27.91 27.57
CA GLY A 153 0.39 -28.06 27.08
C GLY A 153 0.50 -27.82 25.57
N ASN A 154 1.73 -27.83 25.04
CA ASN A 154 2.01 -27.63 23.61
C ASN A 154 1.35 -26.39 22.98
N SER A 155 1.26 -25.31 23.75
CA SER A 155 0.58 -24.05 23.37
C SER A 155 -0.93 -24.16 23.15
N ALA A 156 -1.57 -25.24 23.62
CA ALA A 156 -3.01 -25.43 23.62
C ALA A 156 -3.63 -24.99 24.96
N SER A 157 -4.71 -24.19 24.92
CA SER A 157 -5.38 -23.67 26.11
C SER A 157 -6.88 -23.50 25.89
N ALA A 158 -7.65 -23.58 26.98
CA ALA A 158 -9.06 -23.16 27.00
C ALA A 158 -9.27 -22.04 28.01
N THR A 159 -9.78 -20.89 27.56
CA THR A 159 -10.16 -19.77 28.43
C THR A 159 -11.68 -19.66 28.49
N ILE A 160 -12.20 -19.61 29.71
CA ILE A 160 -13.63 -19.59 30.02
C ILE A 160 -13.97 -18.25 30.67
N TYR A 161 -14.91 -17.53 30.08
CA TYR A 161 -15.58 -16.37 30.66
C TYR A 161 -16.92 -16.82 31.23
N LYS A 162 -17.10 -16.74 32.55
CA LYS A 162 -18.29 -17.28 33.24
C LYS A 162 -19.05 -16.22 34.03
N THR A 163 -20.34 -16.12 33.78
CA THR A 163 -21.32 -15.38 34.59
C THR A 163 -22.29 -16.34 35.27
N GLU A 164 -23.24 -15.83 36.05
CA GLU A 164 -24.33 -16.65 36.60
C GLU A 164 -25.27 -17.19 35.52
N GLU A 165 -25.42 -16.48 34.41
CA GLU A 165 -26.37 -16.80 33.33
C GLU A 165 -25.80 -17.71 32.25
N GLY A 166 -24.48 -17.83 32.15
CA GLY A 166 -23.84 -18.62 31.11
C GLY A 166 -22.32 -18.47 31.04
N SER A 167 -21.73 -19.19 30.09
CA SER A 167 -20.28 -19.19 29.87
C SER A 167 -19.95 -19.18 28.39
N SER A 168 -18.88 -18.47 28.02
CA SER A 168 -18.32 -18.47 26.68
C SER A 168 -16.84 -18.86 26.72
N CYS A 169 -16.38 -19.56 25.69
CA CYS A 169 -15.07 -20.20 25.69
C CYS A 169 -14.25 -19.85 24.44
N PHE A 170 -12.95 -19.70 24.66
CA PHE A 170 -11.92 -19.63 23.60
C PHE A 170 -11.00 -20.82 23.76
N PHE A 171 -10.82 -21.61 22.71
CA PHE A 171 -9.82 -22.67 22.65
C PHE A 171 -8.70 -22.23 21.72
N GLY A 172 -7.53 -21.94 22.29
CA GLY A 172 -6.38 -21.43 21.55
C GLY A 172 -5.33 -22.49 21.30
N ASN A 173 -4.78 -22.51 20.10
CA ASN A 173 -3.58 -23.27 19.73
C ASN A 173 -2.53 -22.32 19.16
N GLY A 174 -1.53 -21.99 19.97
CA GLY A 174 -0.38 -21.17 19.57
C GLY A 174 0.76 -21.95 18.91
N ASN A 175 0.61 -23.25 18.65
CA ASN A 175 1.60 -24.04 17.94
C ASN A 175 1.62 -23.65 16.44
N GLU A 176 2.81 -23.54 15.86
CA GLU A 176 2.97 -23.09 14.46
C GLU A 176 2.81 -24.24 13.45
N ASN A 177 2.89 -25.49 13.89
CA ASN A 177 3.06 -26.65 13.02
C ASN A 177 1.96 -27.70 13.19
N SER A 178 1.48 -27.93 14.41
CA SER A 178 0.56 -29.04 14.71
C SER A 178 -0.80 -28.56 15.23
N ASP A 179 -1.85 -29.18 14.72
CA ASP A 179 -3.19 -29.05 15.26
C ASP A 179 -3.25 -29.67 16.68
N ALA A 180 -4.17 -29.18 17.51
CA ALA A 180 -4.36 -29.66 18.88
C ALA A 180 -5.77 -30.23 19.03
N THR A 181 -5.91 -31.30 19.81
CA THR A 181 -7.22 -31.83 20.21
C THR A 181 -7.46 -31.47 21.67
N ILE A 182 -8.45 -30.60 21.94
CA ILE A 182 -8.85 -30.20 23.29
C ILE A 182 -10.08 -31.00 23.69
N SER A 183 -9.97 -31.81 24.74
CA SER A 183 -11.10 -32.49 25.37
C SER A 183 -11.68 -31.61 26.48
N PHE A 184 -12.91 -31.13 26.28
CA PHE A 184 -13.58 -30.22 27.21
C PHE A 184 -15.03 -30.65 27.44
N ARG A 185 -15.41 -30.86 28.71
CA ARG A 185 -16.76 -31.29 29.14
C ARG A 185 -17.29 -32.55 28.42
N GLY A 186 -16.41 -33.50 28.10
CA GLY A 186 -16.76 -34.76 27.43
C GLY A 186 -16.78 -34.70 25.90
N GLU A 187 -16.62 -33.50 25.31
CA GLU A 187 -16.52 -33.30 23.87
C GLU A 187 -15.05 -33.08 23.46
N SER A 188 -14.71 -33.37 22.20
CA SER A 188 -13.36 -33.17 21.66
C SER A 188 -13.37 -32.17 20.51
N TYR A 189 -12.49 -31.18 20.58
CA TYR A 189 -12.41 -30.09 19.62
C TYR A 189 -11.03 -30.09 18.95
N VAL A 190 -10.99 -30.17 17.63
CA VAL A 190 -9.75 -30.00 16.86
C VAL A 190 -9.53 -28.51 16.58
N VAL A 191 -8.45 -27.97 17.13
CA VAL A 191 -8.03 -26.57 16.98
C VAL A 191 -6.79 -26.52 16.08
N PRO A 192 -6.92 -26.04 14.83
CA PRO A 192 -5.80 -25.93 13.91
C PRO A 192 -4.59 -25.19 14.49
N ALA A 193 -3.39 -25.52 14.02
CA ALA A 193 -2.18 -24.77 14.34
C ALA A 193 -2.38 -23.26 14.10
N TRP A 194 -1.89 -22.44 15.03
CA TRP A 194 -1.98 -20.97 14.99
C TRP A 194 -3.43 -20.46 14.82
N SER A 195 -4.35 -21.00 15.62
CA SER A 195 -5.77 -20.62 15.55
C SER A 195 -6.45 -20.54 16.92
N ILE A 196 -7.58 -19.83 16.96
CA ILE A 196 -8.50 -19.80 18.10
C ILE A 196 -9.87 -20.29 17.63
N THR A 197 -10.44 -21.28 18.33
CA THR A 197 -11.85 -21.68 18.20
C THR A 197 -12.67 -20.96 19.26
N ILE A 198 -13.82 -20.39 18.88
CA ILE A 198 -14.70 -19.61 19.74
C ILE A 198 -16.06 -20.30 19.88
N LEU A 199 -16.49 -20.48 21.13
CA LEU A 199 -17.72 -21.15 21.51
C LEU A 199 -18.53 -20.22 22.44
N PRO A 200 -19.53 -19.48 21.92
CA PRO A 200 -20.33 -18.55 22.72
C PRO A 200 -21.04 -19.17 23.92
N ASP A 201 -21.35 -20.47 23.84
CA ASP A 201 -22.03 -21.27 24.87
C ASP A 201 -21.11 -22.31 25.54
N CYS A 202 -19.80 -22.28 25.25
CA CYS A 202 -18.82 -23.30 25.65
C CYS A 202 -19.16 -24.73 25.20
N LYS A 203 -19.98 -24.90 24.14
CA LYS A 203 -20.40 -26.20 23.62
C LYS A 203 -20.29 -26.29 22.09
N ASN A 204 -20.82 -25.34 21.35
CA ASN A 204 -20.84 -25.34 19.89
C ASN A 204 -19.76 -24.43 19.33
N GLU A 205 -18.94 -24.93 18.40
CA GLU A 205 -18.01 -24.10 17.63
C GLU A 205 -18.80 -23.16 16.72
N ALA A 206 -18.72 -21.85 16.99
CA ALA A 206 -19.32 -20.82 16.14
C ALA A 206 -18.32 -20.27 15.12
N TYR A 207 -17.03 -20.29 15.44
CA TYR A 207 -15.98 -19.71 14.62
C TYR A 207 -14.61 -20.29 14.95
N ASN A 208 -13.76 -20.43 13.94
CA ASN A 208 -12.32 -20.65 14.13
C ASN A 208 -11.53 -19.71 13.20
N THR A 209 -10.48 -19.09 13.74
CA THR A 209 -9.71 -18.07 13.02
C THR A 209 -9.00 -18.60 11.77
N ALA A 210 -8.75 -19.90 11.67
CA ALA A 210 -8.12 -20.55 10.51
C ALA A 210 -9.10 -21.28 9.58
N LYS A 211 -10.40 -21.35 9.91
CA LYS A 211 -11.45 -21.95 9.07
C LYS A 211 -12.22 -20.85 8.34
N ILE A 212 -11.70 -20.38 7.21
CA ILE A 212 -12.35 -19.33 6.40
C ILE A 212 -13.56 -19.93 5.66
N THR A 213 -14.75 -19.37 5.89
CA THR A 213 -15.99 -19.70 5.15
C THR A 213 -16.40 -18.60 4.17
N THR A 214 -15.85 -17.40 4.33
CA THR A 214 -16.09 -16.26 3.45
C THR A 214 -15.38 -16.49 2.10
N GLN A 215 -16.06 -16.19 0.99
CA GLN A 215 -15.45 -16.24 -0.34
C GLN A 215 -14.22 -15.31 -0.45
N THR A 216 -13.29 -15.62 -1.33
CA THR A 216 -12.25 -14.71 -1.85
C THR A 216 -12.77 -14.01 -3.09
N SER A 217 -12.53 -12.70 -3.21
CA SER A 217 -12.90 -11.94 -4.41
C SER A 217 -11.65 -11.53 -5.19
N MET A 218 -11.60 -11.86 -6.48
CA MET A 218 -10.52 -11.47 -7.37
C MET A 218 -10.91 -10.20 -8.10
N MET A 219 -10.22 -9.11 -7.77
CA MET A 219 -10.42 -7.82 -8.41
C MET A 219 -9.76 -7.79 -9.78
N VAL A 220 -10.48 -7.27 -10.77
CA VAL A 220 -9.99 -7.09 -12.14
C VAL A 220 -10.10 -5.63 -12.55
N LYS A 221 -9.20 -5.20 -13.42
CA LYS A 221 -9.28 -3.89 -14.06
C LYS A 221 -9.97 -4.03 -15.41
N LYS A 222 -11.07 -3.32 -15.60
CA LYS A 222 -11.83 -3.31 -16.87
C LYS A 222 -11.53 -2.03 -17.64
N PRO A 223 -11.31 -2.12 -18.96
CA PRO A 223 -11.13 -0.94 -19.80
C PRO A 223 -12.29 0.04 -19.69
N ASN A 224 -12.04 1.31 -19.99
CA ASN A 224 -13.09 2.31 -20.14
C ASN A 224 -13.96 2.00 -21.38
N GLU A 225 -15.23 1.68 -21.17
CA GLU A 225 -16.22 1.40 -22.23
C GLU A 225 -17.04 2.65 -22.63
N ALA A 226 -16.76 3.83 -22.05
CA ALA A 226 -17.48 5.08 -22.37
C ALA A 226 -17.15 5.66 -23.77
N GLU A 227 -16.21 5.05 -24.51
CA GLU A 227 -15.75 5.54 -25.81
C GLU A 227 -15.81 4.39 -26.85
N ASP A 228 -16.52 4.62 -27.97
CA ASP A 228 -16.79 3.62 -29.04
C ASP A 228 -15.57 3.31 -29.94
N THR A 229 -14.41 3.92 -29.69
CA THR A 229 -13.16 3.76 -30.47
C THR A 229 -11.98 3.60 -29.51
N PRO A 230 -10.86 2.95 -29.91
CA PRO A 230 -9.90 2.43 -28.95
C PRO A 230 -9.39 3.53 -28.01
N SER A 231 -9.36 3.19 -26.72
CA SER A 231 -8.99 3.91 -25.47
C SER A 231 -7.74 4.80 -25.46
N THR A 232 -7.20 5.19 -26.62
CA THR A 232 -5.98 5.98 -26.74
C THR A 232 -6.28 7.47 -26.55
N LEU A 233 -5.87 7.97 -25.39
CA LEU A 233 -5.98 9.39 -25.06
C LEU A 233 -5.25 10.25 -26.11
N LYS A 234 -5.89 11.33 -26.54
CA LYS A 234 -5.28 12.32 -27.43
C LYS A 234 -4.48 13.31 -26.60
N TRP A 235 -3.18 13.33 -26.81
CA TRP A 235 -2.24 14.10 -26.00
C TRP A 235 -1.90 15.45 -26.63
N SER A 236 -1.90 16.46 -25.77
CA SER A 236 -1.18 17.70 -25.97
C SER A 236 -0.05 17.81 -24.95
N TRP A 237 0.99 18.57 -25.26
CA TRP A 237 2.18 18.63 -24.43
C TRP A 237 2.85 20.01 -24.45
N ARG A 238 3.71 20.24 -23.47
CA ARG A 238 4.68 21.34 -23.48
C ARG A 238 5.86 21.04 -22.56
N PRO A 239 7.05 21.59 -22.84
CA PRO A 239 8.19 21.44 -21.94
C PRO A 239 8.01 22.33 -20.71
N GLU A 240 8.55 21.88 -19.57
CA GLU A 240 8.77 22.74 -18.41
C GLU A 240 9.78 23.83 -18.78
N ASN A 241 9.43 25.09 -18.49
CA ASN A 241 10.31 26.21 -18.83
C ASN A 241 11.39 26.33 -17.75
N MET A 242 12.65 26.02 -18.09
CA MET A 242 13.76 26.04 -17.14
C MET A 242 14.92 26.95 -17.56
N ASP A 243 14.85 27.58 -18.74
CA ASP A 243 15.98 28.27 -19.37
C ASP A 243 16.57 29.39 -18.50
N ASN A 244 15.72 30.14 -17.79
CA ASN A 244 16.18 31.19 -16.88
C ASN A 244 17.09 30.63 -15.78
N PHE A 245 16.78 29.44 -15.25
CA PHE A 245 17.52 28.80 -14.17
C PHE A 245 18.77 28.11 -14.71
N LEU A 246 18.60 27.33 -15.79
CA LEU A 246 19.66 26.52 -16.38
C LEU A 246 20.75 27.34 -17.08
N LEU A 247 20.39 28.46 -17.72
CA LEU A 247 21.34 29.28 -18.50
C LEU A 247 21.87 30.49 -17.73
N LYS A 248 21.02 31.15 -16.93
CA LYS A 248 21.42 32.37 -16.21
C LYS A 248 21.91 32.07 -14.78
N GLY A 249 21.52 30.92 -14.19
CA GLY A 249 21.85 30.56 -12.81
C GLY A 249 21.31 31.57 -11.79
N LYS A 250 20.14 32.16 -12.08
CA LYS A 250 19.48 33.16 -11.24
C LYS A 250 18.21 32.55 -10.65
N GLY A 251 18.17 32.46 -9.33
CA GLY A 251 16.99 32.15 -8.54
C GLY A 251 16.45 33.37 -7.80
N GLU A 252 15.57 33.11 -6.84
CA GLU A 252 14.88 34.10 -6.00
C GLU A 252 15.77 34.63 -4.86
N SER A 253 16.69 33.79 -4.37
CA SER A 253 17.61 34.14 -3.29
C SER A 253 19.03 33.62 -3.55
N THR A 254 20.00 34.12 -2.78
CA THR A 254 21.39 33.65 -2.85
C THR A 254 22.03 33.58 -1.47
N GLN A 255 22.86 32.56 -1.24
CA GLN A 255 23.64 32.36 -0.01
C GLN A 255 25.07 31.95 -0.35
N THR A 256 26.00 32.07 0.60
CA THR A 256 27.41 31.63 0.45
C THR A 256 27.69 30.28 1.09
N GLN A 257 26.64 29.53 1.41
CA GLN A 257 26.68 28.18 1.96
C GLN A 257 25.47 27.38 1.46
N LEU A 258 25.54 26.06 1.57
CA LEU A 258 24.46 25.17 1.19
C LEU A 258 23.39 25.11 2.27
N PHE A 259 22.13 25.32 1.89
CA PHE A 259 20.97 25.20 2.78
C PHE A 259 20.19 23.92 2.56
N ASP A 260 19.69 23.37 3.67
CA ASP A 260 18.74 22.27 3.70
C ASP A 260 17.47 22.62 2.91
N GLN A 261 16.95 21.65 2.16
CA GLN A 261 15.79 21.87 1.31
C GLN A 261 14.55 22.28 2.11
N LYS A 262 14.31 21.72 3.31
CA LYS A 262 13.15 22.07 4.14
C LYS A 262 13.20 23.53 4.57
N VAL A 263 14.40 24.06 4.86
CA VAL A 263 14.58 25.46 5.27
C VAL A 263 14.24 26.43 4.14
N VAL A 264 14.60 26.08 2.89
CA VAL A 264 14.37 26.97 1.74
C VAL A 264 12.95 26.84 1.20
N THR A 265 12.43 25.62 1.08
CA THR A 265 11.11 25.39 0.47
C THR A 265 9.96 25.54 1.45
N ASN A 266 10.21 25.37 2.75
CA ASN A 266 9.17 25.22 3.77
C ASN A 266 8.10 24.19 3.35
N ASP A 267 8.53 23.12 2.67
CA ASP A 267 7.70 22.07 2.06
C ASP A 267 6.61 22.58 1.09
N GLN A 268 6.70 23.82 0.59
CA GLN A 268 5.76 24.34 -0.42
C GLN A 268 5.91 23.65 -1.77
N SER A 269 7.05 23.01 -2.03
CA SER A 269 7.27 22.20 -3.22
C SER A 269 8.23 21.04 -2.93
N ASP A 270 8.04 19.94 -3.64
CA ASP A 270 9.03 18.86 -3.69
C ASP A 270 10.34 19.29 -4.34
N TYR A 271 10.32 20.35 -5.15
CA TYR A 271 11.41 20.71 -6.04
C TYR A 271 12.19 21.92 -5.51
N LEU A 272 13.52 21.81 -5.43
CA LEU A 272 14.41 22.92 -5.11
C LEU A 272 15.62 22.96 -6.05
N TRP A 273 15.79 24.10 -6.73
CA TRP A 273 16.97 24.37 -7.55
C TRP A 273 18.12 24.92 -6.69
N TYR A 274 19.29 24.30 -6.80
CA TYR A 274 20.58 24.77 -6.30
C TYR A 274 21.45 25.14 -7.50
N MET A 275 21.78 26.42 -7.64
CA MET A 275 22.53 26.91 -8.79
C MET A 275 23.80 27.64 -8.38
N THR A 276 24.91 27.37 -9.06
CA THR A 276 26.13 28.15 -8.87
C THR A 276 26.82 28.42 -10.20
N THR A 277 27.71 29.40 -10.23
CA THR A 277 28.53 29.73 -11.39
C THR A 277 29.99 29.51 -11.06
N VAL A 278 30.67 28.71 -11.89
CA VAL A 278 32.12 28.47 -11.80
C VAL A 278 32.80 29.10 -13.01
N LYS A 279 33.90 29.83 -12.77
CA LYS A 279 34.74 30.38 -13.83
C LYS A 279 36.05 29.60 -13.93
N PHE A 280 36.36 29.09 -15.12
CA PHE A 280 37.64 28.48 -15.44
C PHE A 280 38.48 29.46 -16.26
N LYS A 281 39.69 29.77 -15.82
CA LYS A 281 40.64 30.63 -16.57
C LYS A 281 41.19 29.85 -17.77
N LYS A 282 41.70 30.52 -18.82
CA LYS A 282 42.24 29.83 -20.02
C LYS A 282 43.40 28.86 -19.73
N ARG A 283 44.13 29.04 -18.61
CA ARG A 283 45.24 28.20 -18.15
C ARG A 283 44.91 27.46 -16.84
N ASP A 284 43.63 27.20 -16.59
CA ASP A 284 43.20 26.51 -15.39
C ASP A 284 43.67 25.03 -15.41
N PRO A 285 44.30 24.50 -14.35
CA PRO A 285 44.81 23.12 -14.31
C PRO A 285 43.76 22.03 -14.59
N PHE A 286 42.48 22.37 -14.46
CA PHE A 286 41.36 21.50 -14.80
C PHE A 286 41.10 21.37 -16.31
N LEU A 287 41.50 22.36 -17.12
CA LEU A 287 41.27 22.34 -18.56
C LEU A 287 42.17 21.32 -19.24
N GLY A 288 41.56 20.32 -19.89
CA GLY A 288 42.26 19.18 -20.51
C GLY A 288 42.24 17.90 -19.69
N LYS A 289 41.72 17.94 -18.45
CA LYS A 289 41.50 16.76 -17.61
C LYS A 289 40.10 16.17 -17.82
N ASN A 290 39.94 14.90 -17.46
CA ASN A 290 38.62 14.31 -17.31
C ASN A 290 37.99 14.85 -16.03
N MET A 291 36.94 15.67 -16.17
CA MET A 291 36.28 16.34 -15.07
C MET A 291 34.98 15.63 -14.71
N SER A 292 34.73 15.46 -13.41
CA SER A 292 33.45 15.00 -12.87
C SER A 292 32.87 16.00 -11.87
N LEU A 293 31.55 16.09 -11.83
CA LEU A 293 30.82 16.80 -10.78
C LEU A 293 30.40 15.79 -9.72
N ARG A 294 30.88 15.98 -8.49
CA ARG A 294 30.57 15.15 -7.33
C ARG A 294 29.71 15.92 -6.34
N VAL A 295 28.57 15.36 -5.97
CA VAL A 295 27.56 15.97 -5.09
C VAL A 295 27.24 14.96 -3.99
N ASN A 296 27.56 15.29 -2.74
CA ASN A 296 27.04 14.54 -1.59
C ASN A 296 25.69 15.14 -1.18
N CYS A 297 24.66 14.31 -1.08
CA CYS A 297 23.30 14.77 -0.81
C CYS A 297 22.43 13.73 -0.12
N THR A 298 21.37 14.24 0.51
CA THR A 298 20.24 13.48 1.03
C THR A 298 18.96 13.70 0.22
N ALA A 299 19.09 14.21 -1.01
CA ALA A 299 17.99 14.43 -1.92
C ALA A 299 17.38 13.09 -2.33
N HIS A 300 16.06 12.93 -2.24
CA HIS A 300 15.40 11.70 -2.65
C HIS A 300 15.61 11.43 -4.14
N VAL A 301 15.54 12.47 -4.97
CA VAL A 301 16.01 12.44 -6.35
C VAL A 301 16.86 13.68 -6.62
N LEU A 302 17.92 13.52 -7.40
CA LEU A 302 18.78 14.60 -7.86
C LEU A 302 18.87 14.56 -9.39
N HIS A 303 18.57 15.68 -10.05
CA HIS A 303 18.90 15.90 -11.46
C HIS A 303 19.97 16.96 -11.57
N ALA A 304 20.94 16.75 -12.48
CA ALA A 304 22.04 17.68 -12.66
C ALA A 304 22.12 18.22 -14.10
N PHE A 305 22.41 19.51 -14.20
CA PHE A 305 22.55 20.24 -15.45
C PHE A 305 23.80 21.12 -15.41
N VAL A 306 24.51 21.20 -16.53
CA VAL A 306 25.67 22.06 -16.70
C VAL A 306 25.52 22.83 -18.02
N ASN A 307 25.56 24.16 -17.94
CA ASN A 307 25.40 25.06 -19.09
C ASN A 307 24.13 24.79 -19.92
N GLY A 308 23.00 24.51 -19.27
CA GLY A 308 21.76 24.16 -19.97
C GLY A 308 21.64 22.70 -20.39
N LYS A 309 22.74 21.92 -20.36
CA LYS A 309 22.73 20.52 -20.77
C LYS A 309 22.51 19.60 -19.57
N TYR A 310 21.57 18.67 -19.70
CA TYR A 310 21.36 17.59 -18.75
C TYR A 310 22.54 16.62 -18.73
N ILE A 311 23.06 16.31 -17.53
CA ILE A 311 24.23 15.41 -17.37
C ILE A 311 23.87 14.08 -16.67
N GLY A 312 22.69 13.99 -16.04
CA GLY A 312 22.19 12.77 -15.43
C GLY A 312 21.32 13.01 -14.20
N ASN A 313 20.75 11.92 -13.68
CA ASN A 313 20.04 11.89 -12.41
C ASN A 313 20.53 10.71 -11.55
N GLN A 314 20.12 10.72 -10.29
CA GLN A 314 20.18 9.60 -9.37
C GLN A 314 19.04 9.74 -8.35
N HIS A 315 18.46 8.62 -7.95
CA HIS A 315 17.52 8.56 -6.83
C HIS A 315 18.12 7.71 -5.71
N ALA A 316 17.75 8.03 -4.48
CA ALA A 316 18.18 7.24 -3.32
C ALA A 316 17.50 5.87 -3.31
N GLU A 317 18.23 4.87 -2.82
CA GLU A 317 17.64 3.60 -2.40
C GLU A 317 16.80 3.86 -1.14
N ASN A 318 15.62 3.24 -1.07
CA ASN A 318 14.73 3.41 0.07
C ASN A 318 15.45 3.04 1.39
N GLY A 319 15.32 3.89 2.42
CA GLY A 319 16.02 3.74 3.69
C GLY A 319 17.51 4.14 3.69
N LYS A 320 18.11 4.40 2.52
CA LYS A 320 19.51 4.84 2.35
C LYS A 320 19.57 6.16 1.59
N PHE A 321 19.12 7.23 2.26
CA PHE A 321 18.99 8.54 1.62
C PHE A 321 20.31 9.31 1.44
N ASN A 322 21.38 8.93 2.13
CA ASN A 322 22.69 9.56 1.96
C ASN A 322 23.50 8.85 0.86
N TYR A 323 23.83 9.58 -0.21
CA TYR A 323 24.63 9.05 -1.32
C TYR A 323 25.45 10.15 -2.01
N ILE A 324 26.37 9.68 -2.85
CA ILE A 324 27.22 10.53 -3.68
C ILE A 324 26.80 10.36 -5.13
N PHE A 325 26.35 11.45 -5.75
CA PHE A 325 26.18 11.54 -7.19
C PHE A 325 27.50 11.98 -7.83
N GLU A 326 27.99 11.23 -8.80
CA GLU A 326 29.17 11.61 -9.59
C GLU A 326 28.93 11.35 -11.08
N LYS A 327 29.10 12.38 -11.92
CA LYS A 327 29.00 12.27 -13.39
C LYS A 327 30.09 13.07 -14.08
N ASP A 328 30.55 12.56 -15.21
CA ASP A 328 31.51 13.26 -16.07
C ASP A 328 30.88 14.48 -16.73
N VAL A 329 31.62 15.57 -16.77
CA VAL A 329 31.16 16.87 -17.25
C VAL A 329 32.24 17.56 -18.06
N LYS A 330 31.85 18.13 -19.22
CA LYS A 330 32.72 19.02 -20.00
C LYS A 330 32.43 20.47 -19.63
N PHE A 331 33.32 21.08 -18.83
CA PHE A 331 33.30 22.51 -18.58
C PHE A 331 34.00 23.27 -19.71
N LYS A 332 33.44 24.42 -20.10
CA LYS A 332 34.06 25.32 -21.08
C LYS A 332 35.00 26.31 -20.39
N SER A 333 35.93 26.89 -21.13
CA SER A 333 36.68 28.05 -20.64
C SER A 333 35.72 29.22 -20.36
N GLY A 334 35.99 29.99 -19.30
CA GLY A 334 35.13 31.08 -18.87
C GLY A 334 33.98 30.63 -17.96
N ARG A 335 32.80 31.23 -18.14
CA ARG A 335 31.64 31.07 -17.26
C ARG A 335 30.93 29.74 -17.50
N ASN A 336 30.74 28.97 -16.44
CA ASN A 336 29.93 27.75 -16.43
C ASN A 336 28.84 27.85 -15.36
N VAL A 337 27.62 27.45 -15.71
CA VAL A 337 26.50 27.37 -14.76
C VAL A 337 26.26 25.92 -14.42
N ILE A 338 26.22 25.60 -13.12
CA ILE A 338 25.81 24.32 -12.57
C ILE A 338 24.43 24.55 -11.97
N ALA A 339 23.45 23.75 -12.38
CA ALA A 339 22.11 23.76 -11.83
C ALA A 339 21.75 22.33 -11.39
N LEU A 340 21.43 22.18 -10.12
CA LEU A 340 21.07 20.92 -9.49
C LEU A 340 19.62 21.04 -9.02
N LEU A 341 18.76 20.13 -9.47
CA LEU A 341 17.39 20.04 -9.00
C LEU A 341 17.31 18.92 -7.99
N SER A 342 17.06 19.30 -6.75
CA SER A 342 16.85 18.41 -5.62
C SER A 342 15.35 18.18 -5.41
N ILE A 343 14.97 16.92 -5.18
CA ILE A 343 13.59 16.51 -4.99
C ILE A 343 13.43 15.81 -3.65
N THR A 344 12.37 16.15 -2.92
CA THR A 344 11.83 15.32 -1.83
C THR A 344 10.68 14.46 -2.35
N VAL A 345 10.55 13.27 -1.79
CA VAL A 345 9.42 12.34 -2.05
C VAL A 345 8.80 12.05 -0.69
N GLY A 346 8.06 13.03 -0.17
CA GLY A 346 7.62 13.09 1.22
C GLY A 346 8.78 13.36 2.21
N LEU A 347 8.45 13.71 3.45
CA LEU A 347 9.41 13.99 4.53
C LEU A 347 9.46 12.85 5.56
N ALA A 348 10.54 12.81 6.34
CA ALA A 348 10.68 11.86 7.45
C ALA A 348 9.52 12.01 8.45
N ASN A 349 8.91 10.90 8.86
CA ASN A 349 7.71 10.86 9.71
C ASN A 349 7.85 9.96 10.95
N TYR A 350 8.99 9.29 11.13
CA TYR A 350 9.22 8.36 12.23
C TYR A 350 10.71 8.30 12.61
N GLY A 351 10.98 7.98 13.88
CA GLY A 351 12.32 7.86 14.46
C GLY A 351 12.73 9.05 15.31
N ALA A 352 13.62 8.85 16.29
CA ALA A 352 14.06 9.95 17.15
C ALA A 352 14.70 11.09 16.32
N PHE A 353 14.29 12.33 16.60
CA PHE A 353 14.74 13.54 15.93
C PHE A 353 14.56 13.51 14.40
N PHE A 354 13.48 12.89 13.91
CA PHE A 354 13.22 12.78 12.47
C PHE A 354 13.08 14.16 11.81
N GLU A 355 12.58 15.17 12.54
CA GLU A 355 12.44 16.55 12.07
C GLU A 355 13.79 17.21 11.76
N SER A 356 14.84 16.75 12.44
CA SER A 356 16.22 17.22 12.27
C SER A 356 16.96 16.50 11.13
N LYS A 357 16.35 15.49 10.49
CA LYS A 357 16.98 14.75 9.38
C LYS A 357 17.15 15.65 8.17
N PRO A 358 18.35 15.76 7.58
CA PRO A 358 18.57 16.67 6.48
C PRO A 358 17.88 16.22 5.20
N ALA A 359 17.42 17.17 4.39
CA ALA A 359 16.85 16.93 3.08
C ALA A 359 17.55 17.78 2.01
N GLY A 360 17.67 17.20 0.82
CA GLY A 360 18.26 17.85 -0.34
C GLY A 360 19.78 17.80 -0.36
N ILE A 361 20.44 18.87 -0.79
CA ILE A 361 21.89 18.84 -1.03
C ILE A 361 22.64 19.35 0.21
N THR A 362 23.12 18.40 1.03
CA THR A 362 23.87 18.64 2.26
C THR A 362 25.34 18.96 2.04
N GLY A 363 25.88 18.62 0.86
CA GLY A 363 27.29 18.80 0.54
C GLY A 363 28.20 17.76 1.22
N PRO A 364 29.51 17.79 0.91
CA PRO A 364 30.16 18.75 0.03
C PRO A 364 29.81 18.57 -1.45
N ILE A 365 30.01 19.64 -2.23
CA ILE A 365 29.90 19.64 -3.70
C ILE A 365 31.27 19.99 -4.26
N SER A 366 31.80 19.18 -5.18
CA SER A 366 33.13 19.42 -5.74
C SER A 366 33.22 19.08 -7.22
N ILE A 367 34.13 19.73 -7.92
CA ILE A 367 34.59 19.31 -9.25
C ILE A 367 35.90 18.55 -9.08
N THR A 368 35.97 17.34 -9.61
CA THR A 368 37.19 16.52 -9.61
C THR A 368 37.77 16.50 -11.01
N GLY A 369 39.04 16.86 -11.18
CA GLY A 369 39.77 16.73 -12.44
C GLY A 369 40.83 15.63 -12.31
N ARG A 370 40.71 14.56 -13.09
CA ARG A 370 41.61 13.40 -13.06
C ARG A 370 42.44 13.31 -14.34
N ASN A 371 43.74 13.06 -14.16
CA ASN A 371 44.68 12.55 -15.17
C ASN A 371 45.38 11.29 -14.61
N VAL A 372 46.22 10.63 -15.41
CA VAL A 372 46.90 9.36 -15.05
C VAL A 372 47.61 9.43 -13.69
N ASP A 373 48.28 10.55 -13.39
CA ASP A 373 49.11 10.68 -12.18
C ASP A 373 48.61 11.72 -11.16
N GLU A 374 47.51 12.43 -11.43
CA GLU A 374 47.09 13.58 -10.61
C GLU A 374 45.57 13.74 -10.54
N THR A 375 45.05 13.92 -9.32
CA THR A 375 43.66 14.31 -9.04
C THR A 375 43.61 15.70 -8.40
N ILE A 376 42.89 16.63 -9.01
CA ILE A 376 42.65 17.97 -8.48
C ILE A 376 41.18 18.07 -8.07
N VAL A 377 40.92 18.57 -6.86
CA VAL A 377 39.56 18.77 -6.34
C VAL A 377 39.32 20.25 -6.10
N LYS A 378 38.21 20.75 -6.64
CA LYS A 378 37.72 22.11 -6.40
C LYS A 378 36.42 22.04 -5.62
N ASP A 379 36.47 22.39 -4.35
CA ASP A 379 35.29 22.47 -3.49
C ASP A 379 34.43 23.69 -3.85
N LEU A 380 33.13 23.45 -4.01
CA LEU A 380 32.10 24.43 -4.33
C LEU A 380 31.12 24.66 -3.16
N SER A 381 31.33 24.02 -2.01
CA SER A 381 30.38 24.06 -0.90
C SER A 381 30.19 25.48 -0.33
N ALA A 382 31.27 26.26 -0.27
CA ALA A 382 31.26 27.67 0.16
C ALA A 382 31.09 28.67 -1.01
N HIS A 383 30.73 28.22 -2.20
CA HIS A 383 30.41 29.14 -3.30
C HIS A 383 29.14 29.95 -3.01
N LYS A 384 28.95 31.02 -3.78
CA LYS A 384 27.65 31.67 -3.88
C LYS A 384 26.67 30.72 -4.62
N TRP A 385 25.67 30.24 -3.90
CA TRP A 385 24.57 29.44 -4.39
C TRP A 385 23.31 30.29 -4.55
N SER A 386 22.57 30.07 -5.61
CA SER A 386 21.27 30.70 -5.88
C SER A 386 20.18 29.64 -5.83
N TYR A 387 19.05 29.99 -5.23
CA TYR A 387 17.96 29.07 -4.94
C TYR A 387 16.68 29.46 -5.66
N LYS A 388 15.94 28.47 -6.13
CA LYS A 388 14.56 28.63 -6.56
C LYS A 388 13.70 27.48 -6.05
N THR A 389 12.64 27.82 -5.32
CA THR A 389 11.62 26.86 -4.91
C THR A 389 10.67 26.57 -6.07
N GLY A 390 10.33 25.30 -6.25
CA GLY A 390 9.33 24.85 -7.21
C GLY A 390 9.73 24.88 -8.69
N LEU A 391 8.74 24.59 -9.52
CA LEU A 391 8.81 24.56 -10.97
C LEU A 391 7.81 25.58 -11.55
N ASN A 392 8.14 26.19 -12.67
CA ASN A 392 7.31 27.21 -13.33
C ASN A 392 5.93 26.64 -13.69
N GLY A 393 5.82 25.37 -14.09
CA GLY A 393 4.53 24.77 -14.41
C GLY A 393 3.56 24.70 -13.22
N PHE A 394 4.07 24.54 -12.00
CA PHE A 394 3.25 24.56 -10.79
C PHE A 394 2.82 25.98 -10.44
N GLU A 395 3.73 26.96 -10.55
CA GLU A 395 3.43 28.38 -10.31
C GLU A 395 2.39 28.93 -11.28
N ASN A 396 2.47 28.54 -12.54
CA ASN A 396 1.50 28.91 -13.58
C ASN A 396 0.25 28.01 -13.57
N GLN A 397 0.14 27.09 -12.60
CA GLN A 397 -1.02 26.24 -12.37
C GLN A 397 -1.48 25.50 -13.64
N LEU A 398 -0.54 24.89 -14.38
CA LEU A 398 -0.83 24.22 -15.64
C LEU A 398 -1.80 23.03 -15.52
N PHE A 399 -1.96 22.52 -14.30
CA PHE A 399 -2.91 21.48 -13.96
C PHE A 399 -4.38 21.95 -13.92
N ARG A 400 -4.65 23.26 -13.94
CA ARG A 400 -6.03 23.78 -13.98
C ARG A 400 -6.63 23.69 -15.38
N THR A 401 -7.91 23.31 -15.44
CA THR A 401 -8.69 23.18 -16.68
C THR A 401 -8.70 24.47 -17.50
N GLU A 402 -8.82 25.62 -16.84
CA GLU A 402 -8.94 26.97 -17.44
C GLU A 402 -7.60 27.64 -17.78
N SER A 403 -6.46 26.95 -17.63
CA SER A 403 -5.16 27.58 -17.91
C SER A 403 -5.07 28.03 -19.38
N MET A 404 -4.90 29.34 -19.62
CA MET A 404 -4.72 29.94 -20.95
C MET A 404 -3.35 29.62 -21.61
N SER A 405 -2.62 28.64 -21.08
CA SER A 405 -1.30 28.27 -21.59
C SER A 405 -1.39 27.59 -22.95
N LYS A 406 -0.43 27.87 -23.85
CA LYS A 406 -0.35 27.20 -25.15
C LYS A 406 0.21 25.78 -24.99
N TRP A 407 -0.52 24.80 -25.50
CA TRP A 407 -0.12 23.39 -25.57
C TRP A 407 0.08 22.99 -27.03
N SER A 408 1.08 22.16 -27.31
CA SER A 408 1.32 21.61 -28.65
C SER A 408 0.64 20.26 -28.79
N VAL A 409 -0.04 20.02 -29.91
CA VAL A 409 -0.52 18.68 -30.31
C VAL A 409 0.43 18.01 -31.30
N GLU A 410 1.41 18.75 -31.82
CA GLU A 410 2.38 18.25 -32.78
C GLU A 410 3.52 17.51 -32.08
N SER A 411 3.93 16.38 -32.67
CA SER A 411 5.12 15.60 -32.28
C SER A 411 5.25 15.40 -30.76
N VAL A 412 4.20 14.83 -30.14
CA VAL A 412 4.19 14.51 -28.70
C VAL A 412 5.46 13.69 -28.36
N PRO A 413 6.38 14.23 -27.53
CA PRO A 413 7.67 13.60 -27.32
C PRO A 413 7.49 12.41 -26.39
N PHE A 414 8.30 11.38 -26.60
CA PHE A 414 8.45 10.27 -25.66
C PHE A 414 9.81 10.39 -24.96
N ASN A 415 9.88 9.96 -23.71
CA ASN A 415 11.12 9.94 -22.91
C ASN A 415 11.82 11.30 -22.76
N ARG A 416 11.06 12.40 -22.89
CA ARG A 416 11.54 13.75 -22.60
C ARG A 416 11.31 14.06 -21.13
N THR A 417 12.38 14.34 -20.40
CA THR A 417 12.33 14.78 -18.99
C THR A 417 11.65 16.14 -18.85
N MET A 418 11.06 16.39 -17.68
CA MET A 418 10.44 17.66 -17.30
C MET A 418 9.40 18.13 -18.35
N THR A 419 8.43 17.26 -18.63
CA THR A 419 7.40 17.48 -19.65
C THR A 419 6.02 17.51 -19.02
N TRP A 420 5.16 18.42 -19.49
CA TRP A 420 3.74 18.40 -19.15
C TRP A 420 2.95 17.76 -20.28
N TYR A 421 2.03 16.86 -19.92
CA TYR A 421 1.05 16.27 -20.83
C TYR A 421 -0.36 16.63 -20.37
N LYS A 422 -1.26 16.81 -21.33
CA LYS A 422 -2.68 17.04 -21.09
C LYS A 422 -3.52 16.27 -22.11
N ALA A 423 -4.53 15.55 -21.62
CA ALA A 423 -5.52 14.86 -22.43
C ALA A 423 -6.94 15.13 -21.90
N THR A 424 -7.93 14.95 -22.78
CA THR A 424 -9.35 14.95 -22.44
C THR A 424 -9.92 13.54 -22.54
N PHE A 425 -10.91 13.19 -21.72
CA PHE A 425 -11.53 11.87 -21.71
C PHE A 425 -12.96 11.91 -21.16
N ASN A 426 -13.77 10.91 -21.51
CA ASN A 426 -15.08 10.69 -20.91
C ASN A 426 -14.98 9.87 -19.63
N ALA A 427 -15.78 10.23 -18.62
CA ALA A 427 -15.84 9.47 -17.37
C ALA A 427 -16.24 8.01 -17.64
N PRO A 428 -15.55 7.02 -17.06
CA PRO A 428 -15.95 5.62 -17.21
C PRO A 428 -17.39 5.38 -16.79
N LEU A 429 -18.10 4.45 -17.45
CA LEU A 429 -19.50 4.19 -17.14
C LEU A 429 -19.68 3.53 -15.76
N GLY A 430 -20.92 3.57 -15.25
CA GLY A 430 -21.32 2.88 -14.02
C GLY A 430 -20.77 3.50 -12.73
N ASN A 431 -20.78 2.71 -11.65
CA ASN A 431 -20.42 3.15 -10.30
C ASN A 431 -19.14 2.49 -9.75
N ASP A 432 -18.53 1.59 -10.53
CA ASP A 432 -17.31 0.87 -10.13
C ASP A 432 -16.16 1.90 -9.90
N PRO A 433 -15.30 1.76 -8.88
CA PRO A 433 -14.24 2.75 -8.64
C PRO A 433 -13.28 2.88 -9.83
N VAL A 434 -12.74 4.08 -10.03
CA VAL A 434 -11.93 4.42 -11.22
C VAL A 434 -10.45 4.49 -10.85
N VAL A 435 -9.62 3.98 -11.75
CA VAL A 435 -8.17 4.12 -11.69
C VAL A 435 -7.64 4.61 -13.04
N VAL A 436 -6.50 5.28 -13.00
CA VAL A 436 -5.68 5.50 -14.19
C VAL A 436 -4.47 4.57 -14.13
N ASP A 437 -4.28 3.78 -15.19
CA ASP A 437 -3.08 2.98 -15.41
C ASP A 437 -2.01 3.92 -15.99
N LEU A 438 -0.98 4.21 -15.21
CA LEU A 438 0.12 5.10 -15.61
C LEU A 438 1.33 4.32 -16.14
N LEU A 439 1.16 3.04 -16.50
CA LEU A 439 2.22 2.26 -17.12
C LEU A 439 2.82 2.99 -18.33
N GLY A 440 4.15 2.88 -18.49
CA GLY A 440 4.90 3.56 -19.54
C GLY A 440 5.44 4.94 -19.14
N LEU A 441 4.94 5.53 -18.04
CA LEU A 441 5.47 6.76 -17.48
C LEU A 441 6.66 6.53 -16.54
N GLY A 442 7.37 7.62 -16.23
CA GLY A 442 8.55 7.61 -15.39
C GLY A 442 8.19 7.90 -13.93
N LYS A 443 8.32 9.17 -13.56
CA LYS A 443 7.99 9.71 -12.23
C LYS A 443 7.34 11.06 -12.41
N GLY A 444 6.37 11.41 -11.57
CA GLY A 444 5.67 12.66 -11.73
C GLY A 444 4.56 12.93 -10.75
N THR A 445 3.63 13.78 -11.18
CA THR A 445 2.40 14.10 -10.45
C THR A 445 1.25 14.17 -11.46
N ALA A 446 0.08 13.70 -11.06
CA ALA A 446 -1.09 13.63 -11.92
C ALA A 446 -2.26 14.42 -11.33
N TRP A 447 -3.05 15.02 -12.20
CA TRP A 447 -4.27 15.74 -11.84
C TRP A 447 -5.43 15.33 -12.72
N VAL A 448 -6.60 15.17 -12.10
CA VAL A 448 -7.87 14.97 -12.82
C VAL A 448 -8.79 16.15 -12.50
N ASN A 449 -9.16 16.91 -13.53
CA ASN A 449 -9.96 18.14 -13.40
C ASN A 449 -9.37 19.13 -12.38
N GLY A 450 -8.04 19.24 -12.34
CA GLY A 450 -7.31 20.08 -11.40
C GLY A 450 -7.13 19.51 -9.99
N ASN A 451 -7.76 18.39 -9.65
CA ASN A 451 -7.54 17.70 -8.37
C ASN A 451 -6.28 16.85 -8.44
N ASN A 452 -5.35 17.04 -7.50
CA ASN A 452 -4.09 16.32 -7.46
C ASN A 452 -4.32 14.89 -6.96
N ILE A 453 -4.20 13.90 -7.86
CA ILE A 453 -4.39 12.49 -7.52
C ILE A 453 -3.12 11.83 -6.94
N GLY A 454 -2.08 12.63 -6.70
CA GLY A 454 -0.87 12.23 -6.02
C GLY A 454 0.35 12.09 -6.94
N ARG A 455 1.47 11.69 -6.33
CA ARG A 455 2.70 11.38 -7.07
C ARG A 455 2.53 10.08 -7.84
N TYR A 456 3.23 9.93 -8.95
CA TYR A 456 3.35 8.65 -9.63
C TYR A 456 4.82 8.28 -9.84
N TRP A 457 5.11 6.98 -9.82
CA TRP A 457 6.45 6.47 -10.15
C TRP A 457 6.41 5.00 -10.62
N PRO A 458 5.65 4.67 -11.70
CA PRO A 458 5.52 3.30 -12.19
C PRO A 458 6.82 2.74 -12.77
N ALA A 459 7.79 3.58 -13.15
CA ALA A 459 9.11 3.11 -13.56
C ALA A 459 9.99 2.61 -12.39
N PHE A 460 9.59 2.81 -11.13
CA PHE A 460 10.28 2.23 -9.99
C PHE A 460 9.78 0.79 -9.80
N ILE A 461 10.55 -0.15 -10.34
CA ILE A 461 10.27 -1.58 -10.29
C ILE A 461 10.78 -2.16 -8.98
N SER A 462 10.00 -3.05 -8.38
CA SER A 462 10.39 -3.80 -7.19
C SER A 462 11.43 -4.88 -7.53
N SER A 463 12.13 -5.40 -6.51
CA SER A 463 13.05 -6.54 -6.72
C SER A 463 12.31 -7.77 -7.25
N GLU A 464 12.90 -8.48 -8.22
CA GLU A 464 12.40 -9.74 -8.77
C GLU A 464 12.41 -10.90 -7.76
N ASN A 465 13.23 -10.81 -6.71
CA ASN A 465 13.43 -11.90 -5.75
C ASN A 465 12.67 -11.69 -4.46
N GLY A 466 12.31 -12.78 -3.76
CA GLY A 466 11.80 -12.74 -2.39
C GLY A 466 10.31 -12.44 -2.28
N CYS A 467 9.53 -12.83 -3.29
CA CYS A 467 8.10 -13.06 -3.16
C CYS A 467 7.89 -14.58 -3.13
N ALA A 468 7.06 -15.07 -2.20
CA ALA A 468 6.74 -16.49 -2.11
C ALA A 468 5.50 -16.80 -2.97
N ALA A 469 5.46 -17.98 -3.60
CA ALA A 469 4.29 -18.43 -4.35
C ALA A 469 3.06 -18.66 -3.47
N LYS A 470 3.27 -19.04 -2.20
CA LYS A 470 2.23 -19.20 -1.17
C LYS A 470 2.70 -18.56 0.13
N CYS A 471 1.79 -17.86 0.80
CA CYS A 471 2.00 -17.29 2.13
C CYS A 471 1.35 -18.22 3.17
N ASN A 472 2.11 -18.65 4.18
CA ASN A 472 1.59 -19.46 5.28
C ASN A 472 1.11 -18.55 6.42
N TYR A 473 -0.15 -18.69 6.83
CA TYR A 473 -0.70 -17.91 7.94
C TYR A 473 -0.09 -18.27 9.30
N ARG A 474 0.44 -19.49 9.44
CA ARG A 474 0.91 -20.01 10.73
C ARG A 474 2.19 -19.33 11.20
N GLY A 475 2.28 -19.15 12.51
CA GLY A 475 3.42 -18.55 13.20
C GLY A 475 3.45 -17.02 13.13
N PRO A 476 4.34 -16.37 13.90
CA PRO A 476 4.43 -14.92 13.98
C PRO A 476 4.57 -14.24 12.61
N TYR A 477 3.87 -13.12 12.45
CA TYR A 477 3.93 -12.26 11.27
C TYR A 477 4.92 -11.10 11.45
N HIS A 478 5.56 -10.73 10.35
CA HIS A 478 6.32 -9.50 10.14
C HIS A 478 6.12 -9.05 8.68
N ALA A 479 6.35 -7.77 8.38
CA ALA A 479 5.97 -7.14 7.10
C ALA A 479 6.58 -7.82 5.87
N GLU A 480 7.73 -8.49 6.03
CA GLU A 480 8.44 -9.19 4.95
C GLU A 480 8.00 -10.65 4.78
N LYS A 481 7.14 -11.19 5.66
CA LYS A 481 6.74 -12.61 5.64
C LYS A 481 5.99 -12.98 4.36
N CYS A 482 5.10 -12.09 3.91
CA CYS A 482 4.24 -12.34 2.76
C CYS A 482 4.25 -11.14 1.82
N LEU A 483 5.13 -11.25 0.82
CA LEU A 483 5.38 -10.22 -0.18
C LEU A 483 4.90 -10.70 -1.55
N THR A 484 4.27 -9.81 -2.31
CA THR A 484 3.87 -10.00 -3.71
C THR A 484 4.40 -8.86 -4.58
N ASN A 485 4.07 -8.86 -5.88
CA ASN A 485 4.44 -7.82 -6.83
C ASN A 485 5.97 -7.66 -6.98
N CYS A 486 6.70 -8.78 -7.11
CA CYS A 486 8.13 -8.79 -7.44
C CYS A 486 8.35 -8.59 -8.94
N GLY A 487 9.33 -7.77 -9.33
CA GLY A 487 9.65 -7.50 -10.74
C GLY A 487 8.65 -6.61 -11.46
N GLU A 488 7.72 -6.00 -10.72
CA GLU A 488 6.63 -5.18 -11.26
C GLU A 488 6.74 -3.73 -10.73
N PRO A 489 6.09 -2.74 -11.38
CA PRO A 489 5.95 -1.39 -10.83
C PRO A 489 5.46 -1.44 -9.38
N THR A 490 6.13 -0.75 -8.46
CA THR A 490 5.66 -0.67 -7.06
C THR A 490 4.21 -0.17 -7.00
N GLN A 491 3.87 0.82 -7.85
CA GLN A 491 2.50 1.24 -8.06
C GLN A 491 2.25 1.56 -9.53
N ARG A 492 1.32 0.83 -10.13
CA ARG A 492 0.89 1.00 -11.54
C ARG A 492 -0.43 1.76 -11.67
N TRP A 493 -1.40 1.42 -10.83
CA TRP A 493 -2.74 2.00 -10.85
C TRP A 493 -2.87 3.10 -9.81
N TYR A 494 -3.44 4.23 -10.22
CA TYR A 494 -3.60 5.41 -9.39
C TYR A 494 -5.09 5.73 -9.25
N HIS A 495 -5.56 5.84 -8.01
CA HIS A 495 -6.97 6.06 -7.69
C HIS A 495 -7.44 7.41 -8.24
N VAL A 496 -8.57 7.40 -8.93
CA VAL A 496 -9.31 8.59 -9.33
C VAL A 496 -10.69 8.54 -8.69
N PRO A 497 -10.93 9.29 -7.60
CA PRO A 497 -12.26 9.36 -6.98
C PRO A 497 -13.31 9.74 -8.02
N ARG A 498 -14.44 9.00 -8.03
CA ARG A 498 -15.58 9.29 -8.91
C ARG A 498 -16.06 10.74 -8.78
N SER A 499 -15.97 11.31 -7.57
CA SER A 499 -16.32 12.71 -7.29
C SER A 499 -15.38 13.75 -7.91
N PHE A 500 -14.21 13.35 -8.42
CA PHE A 500 -13.32 14.24 -9.18
C PHE A 500 -13.71 14.31 -10.67
N LEU A 501 -14.63 13.47 -11.13
CA LEU A 501 -15.06 13.37 -12.51
C LEU A 501 -16.36 14.14 -12.77
N ASN A 502 -16.44 14.77 -13.93
CA ASN A 502 -17.67 15.25 -14.53
C ASN A 502 -18.35 14.06 -15.23
N ALA A 503 -19.52 13.64 -14.73
CA ALA A 503 -20.21 12.46 -15.25
C ALA A 503 -20.77 12.63 -16.67
N GLU A 504 -21.24 13.84 -17.00
CA GLU A 504 -21.95 14.14 -18.26
C GLU A 504 -21.13 15.05 -19.21
N GLY A 505 -19.84 15.22 -18.96
CA GLY A 505 -19.01 16.14 -19.75
C GLY A 505 -17.54 15.77 -19.78
N ASP A 506 -16.76 16.60 -20.47
CA ASP A 506 -15.33 16.37 -20.66
C ASP A 506 -14.58 16.41 -19.32
N ASN A 507 -13.69 15.44 -19.15
CA ASN A 507 -12.71 15.40 -18.08
C ASN A 507 -11.33 15.70 -18.63
N THR A 508 -10.44 16.21 -17.78
CA THR A 508 -9.06 16.50 -18.14
C THR A 508 -8.11 15.72 -17.25
N LEU A 509 -7.13 15.06 -17.88
CA LEU A 509 -5.97 14.49 -17.22
C LEU A 509 -4.77 15.38 -17.53
N VAL A 510 -4.11 15.91 -16.50
CA VAL A 510 -2.84 16.61 -16.63
C VAL A 510 -1.77 15.83 -15.90
N LEU A 511 -0.62 15.66 -16.54
CA LEU A 511 0.54 14.94 -15.99
C LEU A 511 1.76 15.84 -16.05
N PHE A 512 2.51 15.91 -14.96
CA PHE A 512 3.88 16.39 -14.97
C PHE A 512 4.82 15.18 -14.93
N GLU A 513 5.56 14.94 -16.02
CA GLU A 513 6.52 13.86 -16.19
C GLU A 513 7.96 14.35 -15.97
N GLU A 514 8.54 13.93 -14.84
CA GLU A 514 9.87 14.33 -14.37
C GLU A 514 10.99 13.59 -15.10
N MET A 515 10.87 12.26 -15.23
CA MET A 515 11.97 11.38 -15.69
C MET A 515 11.92 11.07 -17.19
N GLY A 516 10.79 11.33 -17.82
CA GLY A 516 10.53 10.98 -19.22
C GLY A 516 9.87 9.61 -19.30
N GLY A 517 8.80 9.54 -20.08
CA GLY A 517 8.07 8.30 -20.34
C GLY A 517 7.24 8.40 -21.61
N ASN A 518 6.44 7.38 -21.86
CA ASN A 518 5.53 7.29 -22.99
C ASN A 518 4.07 7.36 -22.51
N PRO A 519 3.36 8.48 -22.75
CA PRO A 519 1.96 8.62 -22.33
C PRO A 519 0.98 7.81 -23.21
N SER A 520 1.43 7.16 -24.29
CA SER A 520 0.54 6.41 -25.18
C SER A 520 -0.06 5.16 -24.55
N LEU A 521 0.51 4.67 -23.44
CA LEU A 521 0.03 3.49 -22.71
C LEU A 521 -0.95 3.86 -21.58
N VAL A 522 -1.09 5.14 -21.28
CA VAL A 522 -1.96 5.62 -20.20
C VAL A 522 -3.42 5.41 -20.61
N ASN A 523 -4.20 4.81 -19.72
CA ASN A 523 -5.62 4.56 -19.94
C ASN A 523 -6.39 4.56 -18.62
N PHE A 524 -7.68 4.91 -18.69
CA PHE A 524 -8.60 4.82 -17.56
C PHE A 524 -9.25 3.44 -17.51
N GLN A 525 -9.41 2.92 -16.30
CA GLN A 525 -9.99 1.62 -16.01
C GLN A 525 -10.95 1.73 -14.84
N THR A 526 -11.89 0.79 -14.74
CA THR A 526 -12.66 0.56 -13.52
C THR A 526 -12.16 -0.69 -12.80
N THR A 527 -12.31 -0.72 -11.48
CA THR A 527 -11.96 -1.89 -10.66
C THR A 527 -13.23 -2.54 -10.15
N ARG A 528 -13.36 -3.86 -10.33
CA ARG A 528 -14.54 -4.61 -9.89
C ARG A 528 -14.19 -6.07 -9.62
N VAL A 529 -15.09 -6.79 -8.96
CA VAL A 529 -14.97 -8.25 -8.81
C VAL A 529 -15.09 -8.90 -10.19
N GLY A 530 -14.11 -9.70 -10.58
CA GLY A 530 -14.12 -10.47 -11.83
C GLY A 530 -14.36 -11.96 -11.62
N SER A 531 -13.89 -12.52 -10.51
CA SER A 531 -14.27 -13.86 -10.09
C SER A 531 -14.29 -13.95 -8.57
N VAL A 532 -15.04 -14.93 -8.09
CA VAL A 532 -15.13 -15.23 -6.66
C VAL A 532 -14.85 -16.70 -6.45
N CYS A 533 -14.11 -17.00 -5.39
CA CYS A 533 -13.76 -18.36 -5.03
C CYS A 533 -14.23 -18.65 -3.62
N ALA A 534 -14.71 -19.85 -3.36
CA ALA A 534 -15.07 -20.25 -2.02
C ALA A 534 -14.61 -21.68 -1.76
N ASN A 535 -14.26 -21.96 -0.51
CA ASN A 535 -13.77 -23.24 -0.04
C ASN A 535 -14.45 -23.53 1.31
N VAL A 536 -15.46 -24.39 1.28
CA VAL A 536 -16.36 -24.59 2.42
C VAL A 536 -16.46 -26.07 2.74
N TYR A 537 -16.17 -26.44 3.99
CA TYR A 537 -16.28 -27.82 4.46
C TYR A 537 -17.74 -28.28 4.52
N GLU A 538 -17.96 -29.58 4.39
CA GLU A 538 -19.26 -30.22 4.55
C GLU A 538 -19.99 -29.75 5.83
N LYS A 539 -21.33 -29.70 5.77
CA LYS A 539 -22.24 -29.23 6.82
C LYS A 539 -22.20 -27.72 7.09
N ASN A 540 -21.58 -26.95 6.21
CA ASN A 540 -21.63 -25.50 6.23
C ASN A 540 -22.35 -25.00 4.96
N THR A 541 -22.82 -23.75 5.02
CA THR A 541 -23.43 -23.07 3.87
C THR A 541 -22.39 -22.16 3.23
N ILE A 542 -22.28 -22.21 1.91
CA ILE A 542 -21.48 -21.28 1.10
C ILE A 542 -22.34 -20.09 0.67
N GLU A 543 -21.78 -18.88 0.72
CA GLU A 543 -22.35 -17.68 0.08
C GLU A 543 -21.42 -17.29 -1.08
N LEU A 544 -21.98 -17.23 -2.29
CA LEU A 544 -21.33 -16.66 -3.47
C LEU A 544 -22.02 -15.34 -3.84
N SER A 545 -21.25 -14.27 -4.03
CA SER A 545 -21.76 -12.95 -4.40
C SER A 545 -20.77 -12.18 -5.26
N CYS A 546 -21.26 -11.61 -6.37
CA CYS A 546 -20.46 -10.85 -7.34
C CYS A 546 -20.58 -9.32 -7.15
N ASP A 547 -20.76 -8.85 -5.91
CA ASP A 547 -20.93 -7.43 -5.53
C ASP A 547 -21.87 -6.64 -6.47
N ARG A 548 -23.18 -6.84 -6.31
CA ARG A 548 -24.26 -6.19 -7.07
C ARG A 548 -24.28 -6.50 -8.58
N LYS A 549 -23.54 -7.52 -9.01
CA LYS A 549 -23.61 -8.09 -10.36
C LYS A 549 -24.05 -9.54 -10.28
N PRO A 550 -24.73 -10.07 -11.32
CA PRO A 550 -25.09 -11.47 -11.36
C PRO A 550 -23.85 -12.35 -11.58
N ILE A 551 -23.87 -13.54 -11.00
CA ILE A 551 -22.93 -14.61 -11.34
C ILE A 551 -23.17 -15.00 -12.80
N SER A 552 -22.16 -14.86 -13.64
CA SER A 552 -22.28 -15.09 -15.09
C SER A 552 -21.99 -16.55 -15.49
N ALA A 553 -21.11 -17.22 -14.76
CA ALA A 553 -20.76 -18.62 -15.01
C ALA A 553 -20.11 -19.28 -13.78
N ILE A 554 -20.12 -20.61 -13.73
CA ILE A 554 -19.30 -21.40 -12.82
C ILE A 554 -18.11 -21.93 -13.63
N LYS A 555 -16.90 -21.45 -13.31
CA LYS A 555 -15.66 -21.83 -14.01
C LYS A 555 -15.12 -23.16 -13.49
N PHE A 556 -15.21 -23.37 -12.19
CA PHE A 556 -14.75 -24.60 -11.53
C PHE A 556 -15.66 -24.91 -10.34
N ALA A 557 -15.96 -26.19 -10.13
CA ALA A 557 -16.53 -26.65 -8.89
C ALA A 557 -16.20 -28.13 -8.64
N SER A 558 -15.87 -28.47 -7.41
CA SER A 558 -15.61 -29.86 -7.02
C SER A 558 -15.93 -30.08 -5.53
N PHE A 559 -16.70 -31.12 -5.23
CA PHE A 559 -17.00 -31.57 -3.87
C PHE A 559 -16.23 -32.85 -3.55
N GLY A 560 -15.34 -32.78 -2.57
CA GLY A 560 -14.41 -33.87 -2.22
C GLY A 560 -13.16 -33.32 -1.54
N ASN A 561 -11.98 -33.57 -2.12
CA ASN A 561 -10.70 -33.02 -1.65
C ASN A 561 -9.94 -32.19 -2.72
N PRO A 562 -10.59 -31.24 -3.43
CA PRO A 562 -9.92 -30.40 -4.42
C PRO A 562 -8.73 -29.65 -3.84
N ASP A 563 -7.73 -29.37 -4.67
CA ASP A 563 -6.52 -28.64 -4.30
C ASP A 563 -6.33 -27.38 -5.18
N GLY A 564 -5.37 -26.54 -4.82
CA GLY A 564 -5.05 -25.30 -5.52
C GLY A 564 -5.56 -24.05 -4.81
N ASN A 565 -5.45 -22.93 -5.52
CA ASN A 565 -5.82 -21.60 -5.04
C ASN A 565 -6.88 -20.99 -5.97
N CYS A 566 -7.50 -19.89 -5.54
CA CYS A 566 -8.44 -19.16 -6.36
C CYS A 566 -7.83 -18.80 -7.73
N GLY A 567 -8.49 -19.22 -8.82
CA GLY A 567 -8.02 -19.05 -10.20
C GLY A 567 -7.21 -20.22 -10.76
N SER A 568 -6.77 -21.16 -9.92
CA SER A 568 -5.94 -22.32 -10.28
C SER A 568 -6.33 -23.58 -9.49
N PHE A 569 -7.63 -23.81 -9.31
CA PHE A 569 -8.12 -25.01 -8.62
C PHE A 569 -8.04 -26.24 -9.53
N GLU A 570 -7.79 -27.38 -8.90
CA GLU A 570 -7.73 -28.68 -9.54
C GLU A 570 -8.57 -29.69 -8.74
N LYS A 571 -9.12 -30.67 -9.46
CA LYS A 571 -9.84 -31.78 -8.83
C LYS A 571 -8.87 -32.62 -8.02
N GLY A 572 -9.32 -33.06 -6.84
CA GLY A 572 -8.53 -33.91 -5.96
C GLY A 572 -8.61 -35.40 -6.33
N THR A 573 -8.12 -36.24 -5.43
CA THR A 573 -8.15 -37.70 -5.56
C THR A 573 -9.51 -38.32 -5.21
N CYS A 574 -10.37 -37.59 -4.51
CA CYS A 574 -11.75 -37.95 -4.24
C CYS A 574 -12.69 -36.82 -4.69
N GLU A 575 -13.70 -37.19 -5.47
CA GLU A 575 -14.71 -36.29 -5.99
C GLU A 575 -16.06 -36.98 -5.97
N SER A 576 -17.11 -36.19 -5.85
CA SER A 576 -18.46 -36.70 -5.91
C SER A 576 -18.86 -37.18 -7.31
N SER A 577 -19.77 -38.15 -7.38
CA SER A 577 -20.31 -38.67 -8.62
C SER A 577 -21.20 -37.68 -9.38
N ASN A 578 -21.80 -36.70 -8.71
CA ASN A 578 -22.66 -35.72 -9.39
C ASN A 578 -21.84 -34.59 -10.00
N ASN A 579 -22.32 -34.06 -11.14
CA ASN A 579 -21.69 -32.89 -11.76
C ASN A 579 -21.94 -31.64 -10.91
N THR A 580 -20.98 -31.31 -10.06
CA THR A 580 -21.03 -30.16 -9.15
C THR A 580 -21.15 -28.84 -9.91
N VAL A 581 -20.53 -28.72 -11.09
CA VAL A 581 -20.62 -27.51 -11.93
C VAL A 581 -22.04 -27.30 -12.44
N ASP A 582 -22.71 -28.35 -12.92
CA ASP A 582 -24.07 -28.23 -13.45
C ASP A 582 -25.06 -27.83 -12.36
N ILE A 583 -24.96 -28.44 -11.17
CA ILE A 583 -25.80 -28.12 -10.00
C ILE A 583 -25.67 -26.62 -9.66
N LEU A 584 -24.42 -26.14 -9.52
CA LEU A 584 -24.16 -24.74 -9.19
C LEU A 584 -24.54 -23.79 -10.32
N THR A 585 -24.40 -24.21 -11.57
CA THR A 585 -24.81 -23.41 -12.73
C THR A 585 -26.32 -23.18 -12.70
N GLN A 586 -27.11 -24.24 -12.49
CA GLN A 586 -28.57 -24.15 -12.41
C GLN A 586 -29.03 -23.30 -11.22
N GLU A 587 -28.32 -23.36 -10.10
CA GLU A 587 -28.74 -22.67 -8.88
C GLU A 587 -28.23 -21.23 -8.75
N CYS A 588 -27.06 -20.90 -9.27
CA CYS A 588 -26.41 -19.62 -9.00
C CYS A 588 -26.33 -18.67 -10.18
N VAL A 589 -26.22 -19.16 -11.42
CA VAL A 589 -26.02 -18.29 -12.59
C VAL A 589 -27.26 -17.40 -12.78
N GLY A 590 -27.02 -16.11 -13.01
CA GLY A 590 -28.04 -15.07 -13.10
C GLY A 590 -28.44 -14.44 -11.77
N LYS A 591 -28.00 -14.97 -10.61
CA LYS A 591 -28.25 -14.39 -9.29
C LYS A 591 -27.08 -13.52 -8.82
N GLU A 592 -27.38 -12.43 -8.12
CA GLU A 592 -26.35 -11.60 -7.48
C GLU A 592 -25.75 -12.25 -6.23
N LYS A 593 -26.55 -13.09 -5.57
CA LYS A 593 -26.18 -13.88 -4.40
C LYS A 593 -26.71 -15.29 -4.53
N CYS A 594 -25.91 -16.27 -4.13
CA CYS A 594 -26.27 -17.68 -4.13
C CYS A 594 -25.86 -18.32 -2.80
N PHE A 595 -26.81 -19.01 -2.15
CA PHE A 595 -26.58 -19.74 -0.90
C PHE A 595 -26.78 -21.22 -1.17
N ILE A 596 -25.81 -22.04 -0.77
CA ILE A 596 -25.83 -23.48 -1.03
C ILE A 596 -25.36 -24.22 0.21
N ASP A 597 -26.18 -25.14 0.69
CA ASP A 597 -25.77 -26.05 1.75
C ASP A 597 -24.84 -27.13 1.20
N VAL A 598 -23.65 -27.26 1.80
CA VAL A 598 -22.65 -28.23 1.38
C VAL A 598 -22.94 -29.58 2.05
N SER A 599 -23.57 -30.48 1.31
CA SER A 599 -23.97 -31.79 1.84
C SER A 599 -23.86 -32.92 0.81
N THR A 600 -23.75 -34.15 1.30
CA THR A 600 -23.72 -35.35 0.45
C THR A 600 -25.05 -35.63 -0.23
N GLU A 601 -26.17 -35.19 0.35
CA GLU A 601 -27.49 -35.32 -0.27
C GLU A 601 -27.57 -34.50 -1.55
N LYS A 602 -26.95 -33.32 -1.55
CA LYS A 602 -26.96 -32.41 -2.70
C LYS A 602 -25.95 -32.79 -3.76
N PHE A 603 -24.70 -32.98 -3.33
CA PHE A 603 -23.60 -33.17 -4.27
C PHE A 603 -23.30 -34.63 -4.56
N GLY A 604 -23.86 -35.60 -3.82
CA GLY A 604 -23.44 -36.99 -3.82
C GLY A 604 -22.31 -37.23 -2.81
N ALA A 605 -22.18 -38.47 -2.31
CA ALA A 605 -21.16 -38.82 -1.33
C ALA A 605 -19.84 -39.21 -2.01
N PRO A 606 -18.77 -38.40 -1.92
CA PRO A 606 -17.47 -38.79 -2.45
C PRO A 606 -16.80 -39.84 -1.56
N ASP A 607 -16.10 -40.78 -2.19
CA ASP A 607 -15.28 -41.78 -1.49
C ASP A 607 -13.94 -41.17 -1.03
N CYS A 608 -14.03 -40.31 -0.03
CA CYS A 608 -12.89 -39.66 0.62
C CYS A 608 -12.53 -40.44 1.88
N THR A 609 -11.78 -41.53 1.77
CA THR A 609 -11.33 -42.31 2.93
C THR A 609 -10.51 -41.44 3.89
N GLY A 610 -11.08 -41.12 5.06
CA GLY A 610 -10.42 -40.38 6.15
C GLY A 610 -10.13 -38.89 5.91
N SER A 611 -10.48 -38.33 4.75
CA SER A 611 -10.24 -36.91 4.42
C SER A 611 -11.49 -36.06 4.65
N ALA A 612 -11.31 -34.86 5.20
CA ALA A 612 -12.41 -33.90 5.35
C ALA A 612 -12.92 -33.45 3.97
N ARG A 613 -14.23 -33.58 3.76
CA ARG A 613 -14.90 -33.21 2.50
C ARG A 613 -15.15 -31.71 2.47
N ARG A 614 -14.89 -31.09 1.32
CA ARG A 614 -15.15 -29.66 1.09
C ARG A 614 -15.62 -29.41 -0.34
N LEU A 615 -16.44 -28.39 -0.49
CA LEU A 615 -16.83 -27.83 -1.78
C LEU A 615 -15.92 -26.65 -2.09
N VAL A 616 -15.22 -26.72 -3.23
CA VAL A 616 -14.49 -25.58 -3.80
C VAL A 616 -15.22 -25.12 -5.05
N VAL A 617 -15.43 -23.82 -5.17
CA VAL A 617 -16.11 -23.18 -6.31
C VAL A 617 -15.28 -21.98 -6.79
N GLU A 618 -15.20 -21.79 -8.09
CA GLU A 618 -14.80 -20.54 -8.75
C GLU A 618 -15.96 -20.09 -9.67
N ALA A 619 -16.54 -18.94 -9.38
CA ALA A 619 -17.62 -18.33 -10.14
C ALA A 619 -17.14 -17.02 -10.80
N ILE A 620 -17.64 -16.73 -12.00
CA ILE A 620 -17.28 -15.54 -12.79
C ILE A 620 -18.32 -14.44 -12.58
N CYS A 621 -17.81 -13.22 -12.42
CA CYS A 621 -18.52 -11.95 -12.40
C CYS A 621 -18.10 -11.11 -13.63
#